data_AF-A0A1C2XXT0-F1
#
_entry.id   AF-A0A1C2XXT0-F1
#
_cell.length_a   1.000
_cell.length_b   1.000
_cell.length_c   1.000
_cell.angle_alpha   90.00
_cell.angle_beta   90.00
_cell.angle_gamma   90.00
#
_symmetry.space_group_name_H-M   'P 1'
#
loop_
_entity.id
_entity.type
_entity.pdbx_description
1 polymer ?
#
loop_
_entity_poly.entity_id
_entity_poly.type
_entity_poly.pdbx_seq_one_letter_code
_entity_poly.pdbx_strand_id
1 'polypeptide(L)'
;MENQMFKTKDTNLAAYLMCNGAEYFEARKEEGLCVFAFSKNEKTMELFNDFKKDTWLKNYNDNKKYCLNTIRDVKNQQNQA
;
A
#
# COMPACT_ATOMS: atom_id res chain seq x y z
N MET A 1 12.48 -14.46 -15.33
CA MET A 1 11.35 -13.51 -15.22
C MET A 1 11.52 -12.76 -13.91
N GLU A 2 11.97 -11.51 -13.97
CA GLU A 2 12.08 -10.66 -12.79
C GLU A 2 10.70 -10.46 -12.16
N ASN A 3 10.61 -10.63 -10.85
CA ASN A 3 9.37 -10.50 -10.07
C ASN A 3 8.60 -9.23 -10.46
N GLN A 4 7.43 -9.40 -11.11
CA GLN A 4 6.51 -8.33 -11.53
C GLN A 4 5.75 -7.69 -10.35
N MET A 5 6.30 -7.77 -9.14
CA MET A 5 5.59 -7.43 -7.91
C MET A 5 6.41 -6.45 -7.07
N PHE A 6 5.81 -5.31 -6.75
CA PHE A 6 6.32 -4.32 -5.82
C PHE A 6 5.70 -4.59 -4.44
N LYS A 7 6.54 -4.72 -3.41
CA LYS A 7 6.09 -4.96 -2.04
C LYS A 7 6.50 -3.81 -1.13
N THR A 8 5.60 -3.38 -0.25
CA THR A 8 5.91 -2.37 0.77
C THR A 8 5.31 -2.75 2.12
N LYS A 9 6.05 -2.44 3.19
CA LYS A 9 5.59 -2.49 4.59
C LYS A 9 5.11 -1.13 5.08
N ASP A 10 5.36 -0.07 4.31
CA ASP A 10 4.95 1.28 4.63
C ASP A 10 3.47 1.47 4.27
N THR A 11 2.64 1.63 5.30
CA THR A 11 1.20 1.80 5.18
C THR A 11 0.81 3.11 4.50
N ASN A 12 1.63 4.17 4.62
CA ASN A 12 1.38 5.45 3.99
C ASN A 12 1.64 5.36 2.49
N LEU A 13 2.76 4.75 2.10
CA LEU A 13 3.06 4.49 0.71
C LEU A 13 2.01 3.54 0.11
N ALA A 14 1.63 2.48 0.81
CA ALA A 14 0.60 1.56 0.33
C ALA A 14 -0.73 2.28 0.05
N ALA A 15 -1.18 3.13 0.96
CA ALA A 15 -2.39 3.91 0.75
C ALA A 15 -2.25 4.94 -0.37
N TYR A 16 -1.11 5.63 -0.48
CA TYR A 16 -0.85 6.53 -1.59
C TYR A 16 -0.98 5.80 -2.94
N LEU A 17 -0.34 4.64 -3.06
CA LEU A 17 -0.39 3.82 -4.26
C LEU A 17 -1.84 3.39 -4.57
N MET A 18 -2.60 2.93 -3.57
CA MET A 18 -4.02 2.56 -3.75
C MET A 18 -4.88 3.76 -4.18
N CYS A 19 -4.74 4.91 -3.53
CA CYS A 19 -5.53 6.10 -3.82
C CYS A 19 -5.24 6.69 -5.20
N ASN A 20 -4.01 6.54 -5.70
CA ASN A 20 -3.60 7.05 -7.01
C ASN A 20 -3.66 5.99 -8.13
N GLY A 21 -4.27 4.84 -7.84
CA GLY A 21 -4.62 3.82 -8.84
C GLY A 21 -3.45 2.95 -9.29
N ALA A 22 -2.50 2.67 -8.40
CA ALA A 22 -1.60 1.53 -8.57
C ALA A 22 -2.40 0.22 -8.53
N GLU A 23 -1.96 -0.76 -9.30
CA GLU A 23 -2.62 -2.07 -9.35
C GLU A 23 -2.24 -2.87 -8.10
N TYR A 24 -3.17 -2.95 -7.15
CA TYR A 24 -3.01 -3.67 -5.89
C TYR A 24 -3.43 -5.14 -6.04
N PHE A 25 -2.61 -6.05 -5.52
CA PHE A 25 -2.91 -7.49 -5.50
C PHE A 25 -3.49 -7.91 -4.15
N GLU A 26 -2.71 -7.76 -3.08
CA GLU A 26 -3.07 -8.27 -1.76
C GLU A 26 -2.28 -7.61 -0.64
N ALA A 27 -2.78 -7.80 0.58
CA ALA A 27 -2.07 -7.48 1.82
C ALA A 27 -2.02 -8.75 2.67
N ARG A 28 -0.81 -9.13 3.07
CA ARG A 28 -0.59 -10.36 3.85
C ARG A 28 0.38 -10.12 5.00
N LYS A 29 0.25 -10.96 6.02
CA LYS A 29 1.13 -10.92 7.20
C LYS A 29 2.40 -11.72 6.89
N GLU A 30 3.54 -11.05 6.72
CA GLU A 30 4.86 -11.68 6.60
C GLU A 30 5.67 -11.30 7.85
N GLU A 31 6.19 -12.30 8.59
CA GLU A 31 7.05 -12.08 9.78
C GLU A 31 6.45 -11.15 10.84
N GLY A 32 5.12 -11.19 11.02
CA GLY A 32 4.42 -10.33 11.98
C GLY A 32 4.09 -8.93 11.47
N LEU A 33 4.50 -8.57 10.25
CA LEU A 33 4.27 -7.28 9.63
C LEU A 33 3.25 -7.39 8.48
N CYS A 34 2.46 -6.34 8.28
CA CYS A 34 1.58 -6.25 7.11
C CYS A 34 2.38 -5.82 5.88
N VAL A 35 2.41 -6.66 4.85
CA VAL A 35 3.06 -6.40 3.57
C VAL A 35 1.99 -6.23 2.51
N PHE A 36 2.04 -5.12 1.79
CA PHE A 36 1.16 -4.81 0.68
C PHE A 36 1.88 -5.09 -0.64
N ALA A 37 1.22 -5.82 -1.54
CA ALA A 37 1.74 -6.21 -2.85
C ALA A 37 1.00 -5.49 -3.97
N PHE A 38 1.76 -4.94 -4.91
CA PHE A 38 1.30 -4.21 -6.08
C PHE A 38 2.00 -4.74 -7.34
N SER A 39 1.42 -4.47 -8.50
CA SER A 39 2.07 -4.67 -9.80
C SER A 39 3.30 -3.77 -9.92
N LYS A 40 4.44 -4.31 -10.35
CA LYS A 40 5.66 -3.52 -10.59
C LYS A 40 5.66 -2.96 -12.02
N ASN A 41 4.57 -2.29 -12.38
CA ASN A 41 4.43 -1.62 -13.67
C ASN A 41 4.95 -0.17 -13.62
N GLU A 42 5.08 0.46 -14.78
CA GLU A 42 5.59 1.84 -14.93
C GLU A 42 4.84 2.81 -14.02
N LYS A 43 3.50 2.78 -14.05
CA LYS A 43 2.64 3.62 -13.21
C LYS A 43 2.93 3.47 -11.71
N THR A 44 3.08 2.24 -11.20
CA THR A 44 3.35 2.01 -9.78
C THR A 44 4.73 2.54 -9.39
N MET A 45 5.72 2.42 -10.29
CA MET A 45 7.06 2.96 -10.07
C MET A 45 7.10 4.50 -10.15
N GLU A 46 6.32 5.11 -11.04
CA GLU A 46 6.12 6.56 -11.10
C GLU A 46 5.53 7.08 -9.79
N LEU A 47 4.39 6.52 -9.35
CA LEU A 47 3.74 6.89 -8.09
C LEU A 47 4.65 6.69 -6.88
N PHE A 48 5.48 5.63 -6.88
CA PHE A 48 6.48 5.43 -5.82
C PHE A 48 7.53 6.55 -5.79
N ASN A 49 7.99 6.99 -6.96
CA ASN A 49 8.95 8.09 -7.06
C ASN A 49 8.31 9.44 -6.70
N ASP A 50 7.05 9.63 -7.06
CA ASP A 50 6.30 10.84 -6.73
C ASP A 50 6.01 10.93 -5.24
N PHE A 51 5.64 9.82 -4.58
CA PHE A 51 5.48 9.76 -3.12
C PHE A 51 6.72 10.26 -2.37
N LYS A 52 7.93 10.02 -2.88
CA LYS A 52 9.17 10.50 -2.26
C LYS A 52 9.41 12.00 -2.43
N LYS A 53 8.81 12.60 -3.45
CA LYS A 53 8.95 14.03 -3.77
C LYS A 53 7.79 14.85 -3.22
N ASP A 54 6.63 14.22 -3.05
CA ASP A 54 5.37 14.86 -2.73
C ASP A 54 5.26 15.19 -1.24
N THR A 55 4.62 16.31 -0.95
CA THR A 55 4.22 16.71 0.40
C THR A 55 3.01 15.93 0.92
N TRP A 56 2.62 14.81 0.29
CA TRP A 56 1.50 13.98 0.72
C TRP A 56 1.57 13.58 2.21
N LEU A 57 2.79 13.40 2.74
CA LEU A 57 3.03 13.21 4.18
C LEU A 57 2.60 14.38 5.07
N LYS A 58 2.44 15.61 4.53
CA LYS A 58 1.92 16.78 5.25
C LYS A 58 0.40 16.73 5.44
N ASN A 59 -0.34 16.03 4.56
CA ASN A 59 -1.80 15.84 4.65
C ASN A 59 -2.18 14.54 5.38
N TYR A 60 -1.36 14.15 6.35
CA TYR A 60 -1.36 12.86 7.05
C TYR A 60 -2.71 12.46 7.67
N ASN A 61 -3.52 13.41 8.14
CA ASN A 61 -4.70 13.12 8.95
C ASN A 61 -5.84 12.46 8.16
N ASP A 62 -6.14 12.92 6.95
CA ASP A 62 -7.23 12.34 6.14
C ASP A 62 -6.84 10.97 5.59
N ASN A 63 -5.57 10.84 5.19
CA ASN A 63 -5.01 9.60 4.68
C ASN A 63 -4.87 8.53 5.76
N LYS A 64 -4.53 8.91 7.00
CA LYS A 64 -4.43 7.99 8.14
C LYS A 64 -5.73 7.27 8.43
N LYS A 65 -6.89 7.95 8.31
CA LYS A 65 -8.20 7.33 8.54
C LYS A 65 -8.50 6.26 7.49
N TYR A 66 -8.18 6.53 6.22
CA TYR A 66 -8.31 5.55 5.15
C TYR A 66 -7.37 4.35 5.37
N CYS A 67 -6.09 4.58 5.65
CA CYS A 67 -5.11 3.52 5.95
C CYS A 67 -5.57 2.60 7.09
N LEU A 68 -6.00 3.19 8.21
CA LEU A 68 -6.41 2.44 9.40
C LEU A 68 -7.65 1.58 9.13
N ASN A 69 -8.60 2.10 8.36
CA ASN A 69 -9.80 1.35 7.97
C ASN A 69 -9.43 0.18 7.06
N THR A 70 -8.62 0.39 6.02
CA THR A 70 -8.17 -0.69 5.12
C THR A 70 -7.40 -1.78 5.86
N ILE A 71 -6.49 -1.42 6.78
CA ILE A 71 -5.76 -2.39 7.61
C ILE A 71 -6.70 -3.19 8.50
N ARG A 72 -7.70 -2.53 9.11
CA ARG A 72 -8.69 -3.19 9.95
C ARG A 72 -9.53 -4.18 9.14
N ASP A 73 -9.97 -3.78 7.95
CA ASP A 73 -10.84 -4.60 7.12
C ASP A 73 -10.10 -5.86 6.61
N VAL A 74 -8.82 -5.74 6.22
CA VAL A 74 -7.97 -6.89 5.89
C VAL A 74 -7.77 -7.82 7.09
N LYS A 75 -7.52 -7.29 8.30
CA LYS A 75 -7.42 -8.11 9.52
C LYS A 75 -8.71 -8.87 9.81
N ASN A 76 -9.86 -8.25 9.60
CA ASN A 76 -11.16 -8.89 9.81
C ASN A 76 -11.43 -10.00 8.79
N GLN A 77 -11.01 -9.83 7.53
CA GLN A 77 -11.13 -10.87 6.50
C GLN A 77 -10.25 -12.09 6.80
N GLN A 78 -9.07 -11.89 7.38
CA GLN A 78 -8.15 -12.99 7.76
C GLN A 78 -8.61 -13.79 8.99
N ASN A 79 -9.39 -13.18 9.89
CA ASN A 79 -9.92 -13.86 11.08
C ASN A 79 -11.21 -14.66 10.82
N GLN A 80 -11.74 -14.63 9.60
CA GLN A 80 -12.93 -15.39 9.19
C GLN A 80 -12.59 -16.61 8.31
N ALA A 81 -11.31 -16.96 8.20
CA ALA A 81 -10.82 -18.16 7.51
C ALA A 81 -10.36 -19.25 8.51
#